data_AF-A0A9E5E1Q4-F1
#
_entry.id   AF-A0A9E5E1Q4-F1
#
_cell.length_a   1.000
_cell.length_b   1.000
_cell.length_c   1.000
_cell.angle_alpha   90.00
_cell.angle_beta   90.00
_cell.angle_gamma   90.00
#
_symmetry.space_group_name_H-M   'P 1'
#
loop_
_entity.id
_entity.type
_entity.pdbx_description
1 polymer ?
#
loop_
_entity_poly.entity_id
_entity_poly.type
_entity_poly.pdbx_seq_one_letter_code
_entity_poly.pdbx_strand_id
1 'polypeptide(L)'
;MLSEADAIARLCTACGLCCNGVLFADVELQAGDDVAALEKLGLPVKRLKTKTKMPQPCAAFDGCLCRHYEQRPGHCQKFECLQLIKVNRGETTTGSALTHIQQARR
;
A
#
# COMPACT_ATOMS: atom_id res chain seq x y z
N MET A 1 -12.89 -1.90 -20.20
CA MET A 1 -13.02 -2.21 -18.77
C MET A 1 -11.60 -2.19 -18.22
N LEU A 2 -11.27 -1.31 -17.27
CA LEU A 2 -9.94 -1.30 -16.66
C LEU A 2 -9.77 -2.59 -15.85
N SER A 3 -8.60 -3.21 -15.91
CA SER A 3 -8.33 -4.35 -15.03
C SER A 3 -8.18 -3.87 -13.58
N GLU A 4 -8.39 -4.76 -12.62
CA GLU A 4 -8.15 -4.47 -11.21
C GLU A 4 -6.71 -4.01 -10.95
N ALA A 5 -5.73 -4.63 -11.62
CA ALA A 5 -4.33 -4.23 -11.54
C ALA A 5 -4.11 -2.77 -12.00
N ASP A 6 -4.81 -2.33 -13.06
CA ASP A 6 -4.74 -0.94 -13.54
C ASP A 6 -5.37 0.02 -12.52
N ALA A 7 -6.48 -0.36 -11.89
CA ALA A 7 -7.13 0.44 -10.86
C ALA A 7 -6.23 0.59 -9.63
N ILE A 8 -5.60 -0.51 -9.19
CA ILE A 8 -4.61 -0.53 -8.10
C ILE A 8 -3.46 0.41 -8.40
N ALA A 9 -2.82 0.24 -9.55
CA ALA A 9 -1.67 1.06 -9.96
C ALA A 9 -2.05 2.54 -10.05
N ARG A 10 -3.21 2.89 -10.59
CA ARG A 10 -3.63 4.30 -10.72
C ARG A 10 -4.01 4.95 -9.39
N LEU A 11 -4.76 4.25 -8.54
CA LEU A 11 -5.24 4.82 -7.29
C LEU A 11 -4.15 4.88 -6.23
N CYS A 12 -3.40 3.80 -6.02
CA CYS A 12 -2.41 3.73 -4.95
C CYS A 12 -1.26 4.72 -5.17
N THR A 13 -0.78 4.86 -6.41
CA THR A 13 0.34 5.75 -6.75
C THR A 13 -0.03 7.24 -6.70
N ALA A 14 -1.31 7.56 -6.60
CA ALA A 14 -1.82 8.91 -6.35
C ALA A 14 -2.22 9.17 -4.88
N CYS A 15 -2.27 8.12 -4.06
CA CYS A 15 -2.86 8.15 -2.72
C CYS A 15 -1.82 8.12 -1.59
N GLY A 16 -1.02 7.07 -1.51
CA GLY A 16 0.01 6.92 -0.47
C GLY A 16 -0.48 6.76 0.98
N LEU A 17 -1.78 6.84 1.30
CA LEU A 17 -2.28 6.83 2.69
C LEU A 17 -2.04 5.52 3.46
N CYS A 18 -1.87 4.40 2.76
CA CYS A 18 -1.44 3.14 3.36
C CYS A 18 0.08 3.09 3.62
N CYS A 19 0.87 3.92 2.92
CA CYS A 19 2.33 3.94 3.03
C CYS A 19 2.87 5.07 3.91
N ASN A 20 2.05 6.08 4.23
CA ASN A 20 2.44 7.20 5.07
C ASN A 20 2.12 6.99 6.56
N GLY A 21 1.47 5.89 6.91
CA GLY A 21 1.13 5.54 8.29
C GLY A 21 -0.20 6.08 8.82
N VAL A 22 -1.00 6.75 8.00
CA VAL A 22 -2.33 7.27 8.43
C VAL A 22 -3.32 6.14 8.69
N LEU A 23 -3.30 5.07 7.89
CA LEU A 23 -4.23 3.95 8.06
C LEU A 23 -3.76 2.92 9.09
N PHE A 24 -2.46 2.70 9.20
CA PHE A 24 -1.89 1.73 10.13
C PHE A 24 -0.44 2.09 10.45
N ALA A 25 -0.03 1.82 11.69
CA ALA A 25 1.32 2.14 12.17
C ALA A 25 2.38 1.15 11.70
N ASP A 26 1.99 -0.05 11.30
CA ASP A 26 2.89 -1.10 10.84
C ASP A 26 2.19 -2.12 9.94
N VAL A 27 3.00 -2.88 9.20
CA VAL A 27 2.59 -4.00 8.35
C VAL A 27 3.22 -5.26 8.90
N GLU A 28 2.40 -6.23 9.31
CA GLU A 28 2.89 -7.53 9.74
C GLU A 28 3.36 -8.36 8.55
N LEU A 29 4.61 -8.81 8.55
CA LEU A 29 5.14 -9.69 7.51
C LEU A 29 4.56 -11.10 7.64
N GLN A 30 4.19 -11.69 6.52
CA GLN A 30 3.58 -13.00 6.41
C GLN A 30 4.62 -14.08 6.16
N ALA A 31 4.25 -15.35 6.34
CA ALA A 31 5.18 -16.47 6.17
C ALA A 31 5.81 -16.59 4.77
N GLY A 32 5.21 -15.95 3.74
CA GLY A 32 5.76 -15.88 2.38
C GLY A 32 6.56 -14.62 2.07
N ASP A 33 6.73 -13.69 3.01
CA ASP A 33 7.51 -12.48 2.79
C ASP A 33 9.01 -12.75 2.96
N ASP A 34 9.81 -12.34 1.97
CA ASP A 34 11.26 -12.42 2.05
C ASP A 34 11.81 -11.22 2.85
N VAL A 35 11.98 -11.44 4.15
CA VAL A 35 12.53 -10.45 5.08
C VAL A 35 13.90 -9.94 4.63
N ALA A 36 14.78 -10.82 4.14
CA ALA A 36 16.13 -10.44 3.74
C ALA A 36 16.11 -9.58 2.47
N ALA A 37 15.21 -9.86 1.52
CA ALA A 37 15.01 -8.99 0.37
C ALA A 37 14.48 -7.61 0.78
N LEU A 38 13.51 -7.53 1.68
CA LEU A 38 12.99 -6.25 2.18
C LEU A 38 14.08 -5.42 2.87
N GLU A 39 14.91 -6.05 3.70
CA GLU A 39 16.05 -5.39 4.36
C GLU A 39 17.09 -4.89 3.33
N LYS A 40 17.37 -5.65 2.27
CA LYS A 40 18.26 -5.22 1.15
C LYS A 40 17.71 -4.03 0.37
N LEU A 41 16.38 -3.89 0.31
CA LEU A 41 15.70 -2.71 -0.26
C LEU A 41 15.70 -1.50 0.70
N GLY A 42 16.35 -1.62 1.86
CA GLY A 42 16.41 -0.56 2.88
C GLY A 42 15.12 -0.40 3.67
N LEU A 43 14.24 -1.42 3.68
CA LEU A 43 12.99 -1.38 4.44
C LEU A 43 13.26 -1.85 5.88
N PRO A 44 12.98 -1.02 6.89
CA PRO A 44 13.21 -1.40 8.28
C PRO A 44 12.28 -2.54 8.69
N VAL A 45 12.83 -3.56 9.35
CA VAL A 45 12.06 -4.70 9.87
C VAL A 45 12.26 -4.80 11.37
N LYS A 46 11.15 -4.80 12.12
CA LYS A 46 11.08 -5.01 13.56
C LYS A 46 10.68 -6.44 13.86
N ARG A 47 11.59 -7.21 14.46
CA ARG A 47 11.32 -8.57 14.95
C ARG A 47 10.85 -8.49 16.40
N LEU A 48 9.61 -8.89 16.65
CA LEU A 48 9.00 -9.06 17.97
C LEU A 48 8.99 -10.55 18.34
N LYS A 49 8.70 -10.87 19.60
CA LYS A 49 8.72 -12.25 20.12
C LYS A 49 7.93 -13.25 19.25
N THR A 50 6.81 -12.83 18.67
CA THR A 50 5.90 -13.70 17.90
C THR A 50 5.62 -13.19 16.49
N LYS A 51 6.12 -12.01 16.11
CA LYS A 51 5.73 -11.32 14.89
C LYS A 51 6.88 -10.55 14.30
N THR A 52 6.90 -10.45 12.98
CA THR A 52 7.82 -9.56 12.26
C THR A 52 7.00 -8.46 11.61
N LYS A 53 7.41 -7.21 11.76
CA LYS A 53 6.64 -6.05 11.29
C LYS A 53 7.52 -5.05 10.57
N MET A 54 6.97 -4.38 9.58
CA MET A 54 7.58 -3.22 8.94
C MET A 54 6.84 -1.95 9.41
N PRO A 55 7.53 -0.98 10.03
CA PRO A 55 6.88 0.23 10.52
C PRO A 55 6.42 1.13 9.35
N GLN A 56 5.40 1.95 9.62
CA GLN A 56 4.97 3.05 8.78
C GLN A 56 5.32 4.40 9.44
N PRO A 57 5.61 5.48 8.67
CA PRO A 57 5.69 5.52 7.21
C PRO A 57 6.79 4.59 6.69
N CYS A 58 6.47 3.87 5.62
CA CYS A 58 7.39 2.91 5.02
C CYS A 58 8.60 3.66 4.47
N ALA A 59 9.81 3.11 4.61
CA ALA A 59 11.00 3.75 4.05
C ALA A 59 10.92 3.90 2.52
N ALA A 60 10.18 3.03 1.83
CA ALA A 60 9.91 3.13 0.38
C ALA A 60 8.92 4.23 0.01
N PHE A 61 8.28 4.90 0.97
CA PHE A 61 7.30 5.93 0.69
C PHE A 61 7.98 7.17 0.10
N ASP A 62 7.47 7.62 -1.04
CA ASP A 62 7.94 8.79 -1.77
C ASP A 62 6.74 9.66 -2.18
N GLY A 63 6.14 10.32 -1.18
CA GLY A 63 5.02 11.27 -1.32
C GLY A 63 3.65 10.67 -1.69
N CYS A 64 3.60 9.80 -2.69
CA CYS A 64 2.41 9.09 -3.17
C CYS A 64 2.71 7.66 -3.63
N LEU A 65 3.98 7.38 -3.95
CA LEU A 65 4.41 6.15 -4.58
C LEU A 65 5.27 5.32 -3.61
N CYS A 66 5.19 4.00 -3.73
CA CYS A 66 6.19 3.10 -3.15
C CYS A 66 7.31 2.92 -4.17
N ARG A 67 8.56 3.23 -3.82
CA ARG A 67 9.73 3.03 -4.70
C ARG A 67 9.92 1.57 -5.16
N HIS A 68 9.34 0.63 -4.42
CA HIS A 68 9.39 -0.81 -4.68
C HIS A 68 7.99 -1.40 -4.83
N TYR A 69 7.13 -0.76 -5.64
CA TYR A 69 5.71 -1.08 -5.72
C TYR A 69 5.40 -2.54 -6.09
N GLU A 70 6.19 -3.14 -6.98
CA GLU A 70 6.05 -4.53 -7.41
C GLU A 70 6.56 -5.54 -6.36
N GLN A 71 7.48 -5.11 -5.49
CA GLN A 71 8.14 -5.93 -4.47
C GLN A 71 7.51 -5.74 -3.08
N ARG A 72 6.28 -5.21 -3.04
CA ARG A 72 5.54 -4.98 -1.78
C ARG A 72 5.38 -6.30 -1.01
N PRO A 73 5.42 -6.29 0.33
CA PRO A 73 5.11 -7.48 1.12
C PRO A 73 3.64 -7.89 0.95
N GLY A 74 3.32 -9.13 1.29
CA GLY A 74 2.04 -9.77 1.02
C GLY A 74 0.83 -8.98 1.53
N HIS A 75 0.90 -8.42 2.75
CA HIS A 75 -0.17 -7.57 3.25
C HIS A 75 -0.34 -6.25 2.46
N CYS A 76 0.77 -5.63 2.06
CA CYS A 76 0.71 -4.43 1.21
C CYS A 76 0.13 -4.72 -0.18
N GLN A 77 0.28 -5.94 -0.70
CA GLN A 77 -0.32 -6.36 -1.97
C GLN A 77 -1.81 -6.70 -1.83
N LYS A 78 -2.18 -7.42 -0.76
CA LYS A 78 -3.54 -7.93 -0.53
C LYS A 78 -4.51 -6.90 0.06
N PHE A 79 -4.00 -5.80 0.62
CA PHE A 79 -4.86 -4.80 1.23
C PHE A 79 -5.66 -4.03 0.17
N GLU A 80 -6.98 -4.16 0.23
CA GLU A 80 -7.91 -3.41 -0.59
C GLU A 80 -8.57 -2.31 0.24
N CYS A 81 -8.31 -1.04 -0.10
CA CYS A 81 -9.02 0.07 0.54
C CYS A 81 -10.43 0.22 -0.04
N LEU A 82 -11.32 0.88 0.72
CA LEU A 82 -12.72 1.06 0.30
C LEU A 82 -12.85 1.75 -1.09
N GLN A 83 -11.94 2.66 -1.43
CA GLN A 83 -11.96 3.32 -2.75
C GLN A 83 -11.67 2.32 -3.89
N LEU A 84 -10.71 1.41 -3.68
CA LEU A 84 -10.40 0.36 -4.65
C LEU A 84 -11.58 -0.61 -4.79
N ILE A 85 -12.15 -1.07 -3.67
CA ILE A 85 -13.31 -1.97 -3.67
C ILE A 85 -14.48 -1.35 -4.46
N LYS A 86 -14.79 -0.07 -4.24
CA LYS A 86 -15.86 0.63 -4.97
C LYS A 86 -15.59 0.72 -6.47
N VAL A 87 -14.35 0.98 -6.87
CA VAL A 87 -13.98 1.01 -8.30
C VAL A 87 -14.09 -0.38 -8.92
N ASN A 88 -13.56 -1.41 -8.25
CA ASN A 88 -13.61 -2.80 -8.73
C ASN A 88 -15.05 -3.32 -8.88
N ARG A 89 -15.96 -2.90 -7.98
CA ARG A 89 -17.38 -3.25 -8.05
C ARG A 89 -18.19 -2.39 -9.02
N GLY A 90 -17.59 -1.39 -9.66
CA GLY A 90 -18.29 -0.44 -10.52
C GLY A 90 -19.23 0.51 -9.78
N GLU A 91 -19.15 0.59 -8.44
CA GLU A 91 -19.92 1.52 -7.61
C GLU A 91 -19.43 2.98 -7.77
N THR A 92 -18.20 3.17 -8.24
CA THR A 92 -17.66 4.49 -8.58
C THR A 92 -16.67 4.42 -9.75
N THR A 93 -16.38 5.57 -10.34
CA THR A 93 -15.35 5.66 -11.40
C THR A 93 -13.97 5.88 -10.79
N THR A 94 -12.92 5.47 -11.51
CA THR A 94 -11.52 5.79 -11.13
C THR A 94 -11.33 7.30 -10.97
N GLY A 95 -11.95 8.12 -11.81
CA GLY A 95 -11.86 9.58 -11.74
C GLY A 95 -12.47 10.14 -10.44
N SER A 96 -13.67 9.70 -10.08
CA SER A 96 -14.32 10.09 -8.82
C SER A 96 -13.51 9.66 -7.60
N ALA A 97 -12.94 8.44 -7.62
CA ALA A 97 -12.09 7.94 -6.55
C ALA A 97 -10.81 8.78 -6.40
N LEU A 98 -10.18 9.20 -7.51
CA LEU A 98 -9.00 10.09 -7.49
C LEU A 98 -9.33 11.44 -6.87
N THR A 99 -10.46 12.05 -7.21
CA THR A 99 -10.91 13.31 -6.59
C THR A 99 -11.08 13.16 -5.08
N HIS A 100 -11.69 12.06 -4.62
CA HIS A 100 -11.87 11.79 -3.19
C HIS A 100 -10.52 11.57 -2.48
N ILE A 101 -9.58 10.88 -3.12
CA ILE A 101 -8.21 10.70 -2.60
C ILE A 101 -7.51 12.05 -2.44
N GLN A 102 -7.62 12.95 -3.44
CA GLN A 102 -7.01 14.27 -3.37
C GLN A 102 -7.57 15.11 -2.22
N GLN A 103 -8.87 15.00 -1.92
CA GLN A 103 -9.48 15.68 -0.78
C GLN A 103 -8.97 15.12 0.55
N ALA A 104 -8.86 13.80 0.68
CA ALA A 104 -8.40 13.14 1.91
C ALA A 104 -6.91 13.38 2.23
N ARG A 105 -6.14 13.87 1.26
CA ARG A 105 -4.70 14.16 1.41
C ARG A 105 -4.41 15.63 1.78
N ARG A 106 -5.42 16.50 1.80
CA ARG A 106 -5.30 17.90 2.21
C ARG A 106 -5.26 18.01 3.73
#